data_AF-A0A0W8FJK6-F1
#
_entry.id   AF-A0A0W8FJK6-F1
#
_cell.length_a   1.000
_cell.length_b   1.000
_cell.length_c   1.000
_cell.angle_alpha   90.00
_cell.angle_beta   90.00
_cell.angle_gamma   90.00
#
_symmetry.space_group_name_H-M   'P 1'
#
loop_
_entity.id
_entity.type
_entity.pdbx_description
1 polymer ?
#
loop_
_entity_poly.entity_id
_entity_poly.type
_entity_poly.pdbx_seq_one_letter_code
_entity_poly.pdbx_strand_id
1 'polypeptide(L)' 'MNRQKVLTIAGIAGAVCIAASGAAAAGYLPLWLAEILLVIAFPLFVLFIGLWWNAAEGDEDIPFIGY' A
#
# COMPACT_ATOMS: atom_id res chain seq x y z
N MET A 1 11.23 -2.22 -11.62
CA MET A 1 11.48 -1.98 -10.17
C MET A 1 11.63 -3.35 -9.51
N ASN A 2 12.63 -3.58 -8.65
CA ASN A 2 12.81 -4.90 -8.02
C ASN A 2 11.60 -5.24 -7.14
N ARG A 3 11.04 -6.45 -7.28
CA ARG A 3 9.88 -6.95 -6.51
C ARG A 3 10.01 -6.72 -5.01
N GLN A 4 11.19 -6.95 -4.43
CA GLN A 4 11.45 -6.68 -3.01
C GLN A 4 11.32 -5.19 -2.68
N LYS A 5 11.82 -4.30 -3.54
CA LYS A 5 11.67 -2.84 -3.34
C LYS A 5 10.21 -2.43 -3.40
N VAL A 6 9.43 -3.01 -4.33
CA VAL A 6 7.99 -2.75 -4.44
C VAL A 6 7.27 -3.17 -3.15
N LEU A 7 7.60 -4.36 -2.62
CA LEU A 7 7.05 -4.85 -1.36
C LEU A 7 7.45 -3.97 -0.17
N THR A 8 8.70 -3.51 -0.10
CA THR A 8 9.15 -2.62 0.97
C THR A 8 8.36 -1.32 0.97
N ILE A 9 8.13 -0.71 -0.20
CA ILE A 9 7.36 0.53 -0.31
C ILE A 9 5.91 0.30 0.11
N ALA A 10 5.29 -0.79 -0.35
CA ALA A 10 3.95 -1.16 0.09
C ALA A 10 3.91 -1.37 1.61
N GLY A 11 4.86 -2.11 2.18
CA GLY A 11 4.94 -2.35 3.62
C GLY A 11 5.05 -1.06 4.45
N ILE A 12 5.90 -0.12 4.03
CA ILE A 12 6.04 1.19 4.70
C ILE A 12 4.73 1.97 4.61
N ALA A 13 4.13 2.06 3.42
CA ALA A 13 2.88 2.77 3.23
C ALA A 13 1.73 2.18 4.08
N GLY A 14 1.62 0.86 4.12
CA GLY A 14 0.65 0.15 4.97
C GLY A 14 0.90 0.38 6.47
N ALA A 15 2.18 0.37 6.90
CA ALA A 15 2.54 0.67 8.28
C ALA A 15 2.16 2.10 8.68
N VAL A 16 2.33 3.08 7.79
CA VAL A 16 1.88 4.46 8.03
C VAL A 16 0.36 4.54 8.20
N CYS A 17 -0.42 3.83 7.37
CA CYS A 17 -1.88 3.79 7.52
C CYS A 17 -2.30 3.23 8.90
N ILE A 18 -1.69 2.12 9.33
CA ILE A 18 -1.99 1.48 10.62
C ILE A 18 -1.56 2.39 11.77
N ALA A 19 -0.35 2.93 11.73
CA ALA A 19 0.18 3.79 12.78
C ALA A 19 -0.62 5.09 12.92
N ALA A 20 -0.98 5.74 11.81
CA ALA A 20 -1.78 6.96 11.83
C ALA A 20 -3.18 6.72 12.41
N SER A 21 -3.84 5.64 11.96
CA SER A 21 -5.17 5.25 12.45
C SER A 21 -5.14 4.89 13.94
N GLY A 22 -4.15 4.09 14.35
CA GLY A 22 -3.98 3.69 15.75
C GLY A 22 -3.64 4.86 16.66
N ALA A 23 -2.77 5.77 16.21
CA ALA A 23 -2.41 6.98 16.97
C ALA A 23 -3.59 7.93 17.12
N ALA A 24 -4.43 8.09 16.09
CA ALA A 24 -5.64 8.90 16.18
C ALA A 24 -6.68 8.26 17.12
N ALA A 25 -6.90 6.95 17.02
CA ALA A 25 -7.81 6.22 17.89
C ALA A 25 -7.38 6.26 19.37
N ALA A 26 -6.08 6.26 19.63
CA ALA A 26 -5.52 6.37 20.98
C ALA A 26 -5.40 7.83 21.48
N GLY A 27 -5.79 8.83 20.67
CA GLY A 27 -5.74 10.25 21.04
C GLY A 27 -4.36 10.90 20.98
N TYR A 28 -3.36 10.22 20.42
CA TYR A 28 -1.99 10.75 20.25
C TYR A 28 -1.84 11.60 18.99
N LEU A 29 -2.76 11.49 18.04
CA LEU A 29 -2.71 12.22 16.77
C LEU A 29 -4.04 12.94 16.50
N PRO A 30 -4.04 14.22 16.11
CA PRO A 30 -5.25 14.89 15.66
C PRO A 30 -5.85 14.18 14.46
N LEU A 31 -7.18 14.02 14.44
CA LEU A 31 -7.88 13.25 13.40
C LEU A 31 -7.57 13.78 11.99
N TRP A 32 -7.61 15.10 11.79
CA TRP A 32 -7.32 15.72 10.49
C TRP A 32 -5.92 15.38 9.96
N LEU A 33 -4.93 15.22 10.85
CA LEU A 33 -3.57 14.88 10.45
C LEU A 33 -3.47 13.39 10.07
N ALA A 34 -4.20 12.52 10.77
CA ALA A 34 -4.32 11.11 10.42
C ALA A 34 -4.99 10.92 9.05
N GLU A 35 -6.02 11.70 8.75
CA GLU A 35 -6.70 11.71 7.45
C GLU A 35 -5.76 12.10 6.31
N ILE A 36 -4.95 13.16 6.47
CA ILE A 36 -3.96 13.55 5.46
C ILE A 36 -2.96 12.42 5.22
N LEU A 37 -2.47 11.77 6.29
CA LEU A 37 -1.55 10.63 6.17
C LEU A 37 -2.20 9.47 5.41
N LEU A 38 -3.46 9.16 5.70
CA LEU A 38 -4.21 8.10 5.00
C LEU A 38 -4.43 8.44 3.52
N VAL A 39 -4.80 9.68 3.19
CA VAL A 39 -5.02 10.13 1.80
C VAL A 39 -3.77 9.95 0.94
N ILE A 40 -2.58 10.08 1.52
CA ILE A 40 -1.31 9.92 0.79
C ILE A 40 -0.83 8.46 0.83
N ALA A 41 -0.80 7.85 2.01
CA ALA A 41 -0.21 6.52 2.20
C ALA A 41 -1.08 5.41 1.63
N PHE A 42 -2.41 5.51 1.70
CA PHE A 42 -3.29 4.45 1.21
C PHE A 42 -3.22 4.26 -0.31
N PRO A 43 -3.25 5.30 -1.17
CA PRO A 43 -3.03 5.12 -2.60
C PRO A 43 -1.66 4.54 -2.93
N LEU A 44 -0.61 4.93 -2.20
CA LEU A 44 0.73 4.35 -2.36
C LEU A 44 0.73 2.87 -1.96
N PHE A 45 0.07 2.49 -0.87
CA PHE A 45 -0.08 1.10 -0.49
C PHE A 45 -0.76 0.28 -1.59
N VAL A 46 -1.92 0.73 -2.08
CA VAL A 46 -2.70 0.04 -3.12
C VAL A 46 -1.92 -0.08 -4.42
N LEU A 47 -1.26 1.00 -4.85
CA LEU A 47 -0.45 1.01 -6.07
C LEU A 47 0.70 0.01 -5.97
N PHE A 48 1.49 0.09 -4.90
CA PHE A 48 2.69 -0.73 -4.77
C PHE A 48 2.36 -2.19 -4.44
N ILE A 49 1.31 -2.49 -3.67
CA ILE A 49 0.90 -3.89 -3.49
C ILE A 49 0.37 -4.51 -4.79
N GLY A 50 -0.36 -3.72 -5.59
CA GLY A 50 -0.80 -4.12 -6.93
C GLY A 50 0.38 -4.38 -7.87
N LEU A 51 1.40 -3.51 -7.86
CA LEU A 51 2.63 -3.72 -8.60
C LEU A 51 3.43 -4.94 -8.11
N TRP A 52 3.39 -5.23 -6.80
CA TRP A 52 4.07 -6.41 -6.25
C TRP A 52 3.38 -7.71 -6.65
N TRP A 53 2.04 -7.72 -6.67
CA TRP A 53 1.26 -8.83 -7.21
C TRP A 53 1.45 -9.03 -8.71
N ASN A 54 1.55 -7.94 -9.47
CA ASN A 54 1.79 -7.97 -10.92
C ASN A 54 3.26 -8.17 -11.30
N ALA A 55 4.20 -8.05 -10.35
CA ALA A 55 5.59 -8.43 -10.54
C ALA A 55 5.70 -9.96 -10.54
N ALA A 56 5.05 -10.59 -11.51
CA ALA A 56 5.15 -12.01 -11.80
C ALA A 56 6.57 -12.27 -12.35
N GLU A 57 7.39 -12.90 -11.52
CA GLU A 57 8.51 -13.68 -12.02
C GLU A 57 7.95 -15.04 -12.44
N GLY A 58 7.59 -15.17 -13.73
CA GLY A 58 7.65 -16.47 -14.41
C GLY A 58 6.38 -17.27 -14.65
N ASP A 59 5.20 -16.88 -14.16
CA ASP A 59 3.96 -17.57 -14.54
C ASP A 59 3.18 -16.77 -15.58
N GLU A 60 3.05 -17.46 -16.72
CA GLU A 60 2.22 -17.24 -17.92
C GLU A 60 1.22 -16.08 -17.83
N ASP A 61 1.20 -15.25 -18.88
CA ASP A 61 0.11 -14.32 -19.20
C ASP A 61 -1.22 -14.96 -18.80
N ILE A 62 -1.78 -14.55 -17.66
CA ILE A 62 -3.10 -15.01 -17.26
C ILE A 62 -4.08 -14.57 -18.35
N PRO A 63 -4.73 -15.49 -19.10
CA PRO A 63 -5.60 -15.13 -20.19
C PRO A 63 -6.95 -14.73 -19.61
N PHE A 64 -7.01 -13.58 -18.94
CA PHE A 64 -8.24 -13.04 -18.35
C PHE A 64 -8.60 -11.65 -18.88
N ILE A 65 -8.24 -11.35 -20.13
CA ILE A 65 -9.05 -10.47 -20.97
C ILE A 65 -9.56 -11.28 -22.17
N GLY A 66 -10.72 -11.87 -21.95
CA GLY A 66 -11.76 -12.09 -22.96
C GLY A 66 -11.60 -13.24 -23.95
N TYR A 67 -12.65 -14.08 -24.00
CA TYR A 67 -13.14 -14.67 -25.24
C TYR A 67 -13.20 -13.67 -26.41
#